data_AF-A0A379AG34-F1
#
_entry.id   AF-A0A379AG34-F1
#
_cell.length_a   1.000
_cell.length_b   1.000
_cell.length_c   1.000
_cell.angle_alpha   90.00
_cell.angle_beta   90.00
_cell.angle_gamma   90.00
#
_symmetry.space_group_name_H-M   'P 1'
#
loop_
_entity.id
_entity.type
_entity.pdbx_description
1 polymer ?
#
loop_
_entity_poly.entity_id
_entity_poly.type
_entity_poly.pdbx_seq_one_letter_code
_entity_poly.pdbx_strand_id
1 'polypeptide(L)'
;MADPDSTSGFLMPNQAFKKMFGGSVDDKYNNTFSSVTFSGGHEQDILGVLNNQFDGAVTWTSLVGDYNSGYTSGAFGRLIRMDHPDLMKQIRIIWQSPLIPNGPVLVSNKLPADFKAKVVSAIKKLDKEDHACFVKAVGGEQHIGQATVADYQNIIDMKRDLMKGSRG
;
A
#
# COMPACT_ATOMS: atom_id res chain seq x y z
N MET A 1 6.02 -7.58 -8.67
CA MET A 1 5.97 -7.07 -7.27
C MET A 1 6.52 -5.66 -7.34
N ALA A 2 5.98 -4.72 -6.55
CA ALA A 2 6.36 -3.32 -6.73
C ALA A 2 7.77 -3.05 -6.17
N ASP A 3 7.93 -3.13 -4.85
CA ASP A 3 9.19 -2.79 -4.19
C ASP A 3 9.37 -3.66 -2.93
N PRO A 4 10.60 -4.16 -2.62
CA PRO A 4 10.86 -5.02 -1.45
C PRO A 4 10.53 -4.39 -0.10
N ASP A 5 10.50 -3.06 -0.01
CA ASP A 5 10.14 -2.35 1.21
C ASP A 5 8.67 -1.96 1.30
N SER A 6 7.90 -2.15 0.22
CA SER A 6 6.48 -1.80 0.16
C SER A 6 5.59 -2.78 0.94
N THR A 7 4.72 -2.22 1.80
CA THR A 7 3.73 -3.02 2.54
C THR A 7 2.69 -3.64 1.60
N SER A 8 2.04 -2.82 0.77
CA SER A 8 1.01 -3.23 -0.17
C SER A 8 1.59 -3.88 -1.42
N GLY A 9 2.79 -3.46 -1.85
CA GLY A 9 3.45 -3.93 -3.07
C GLY A 9 4.31 -5.16 -2.90
N PHE A 10 4.57 -5.58 -1.65
CA PHE A 10 5.34 -6.79 -1.38
C PHE A 10 4.96 -7.48 -0.07
N LEU A 11 5.07 -6.85 1.11
CA LEU A 11 4.99 -7.57 2.40
C LEU A 11 3.68 -8.35 2.61
N MET A 12 2.55 -7.66 2.45
CA MET A 12 1.23 -8.24 2.60
C MET A 12 0.96 -9.35 1.56
N PRO A 13 1.19 -9.11 0.25
CA PRO A 13 1.09 -10.17 -0.77
C PRO A 13 2.03 -11.34 -0.51
N ASN A 14 3.28 -11.09 -0.14
CA ASN A 14 4.26 -12.12 0.15
C ASN A 14 3.80 -13.01 1.30
N GLN A 15 3.30 -12.43 2.40
CA GLN A 15 2.74 -13.20 3.50
C GLN A 15 1.53 -14.03 3.06
N ALA A 16 0.64 -13.47 2.24
CA ALA A 16 -0.53 -14.17 1.71
C ALA A 16 -0.13 -15.33 0.79
N PHE A 17 0.81 -15.10 -0.13
CA PHE A 17 1.29 -16.10 -1.09
C PHE A 17 2.05 -17.22 -0.39
N LYS A 18 2.88 -16.90 0.61
CA LYS A 18 3.51 -17.93 1.47
C LYS A 18 2.48 -18.82 2.16
N LYS A 19 1.37 -18.26 2.65
CA LYS A 19 0.28 -19.03 3.27
C LYS A 19 -0.49 -19.86 2.24
N MET A 20 -0.69 -19.34 1.03
CA MET A 20 -1.50 -19.96 0.00
C MET A 20 -0.77 -21.07 -0.77
N PHE A 21 0.49 -20.82 -1.12
CA PHE A 21 1.30 -21.66 -2.01
C PHE A 21 2.47 -22.34 -1.30
N GLY A 22 2.84 -21.86 -0.12
CA GLY A 22 4.11 -22.20 0.52
C GLY A 22 5.30 -21.51 -0.14
N GLY A 23 6.50 -21.90 0.27
CA GLY A 23 7.75 -21.39 -0.30
C GLY A 23 8.04 -19.92 0.02
N SER A 24 8.72 -19.25 -0.89
CA SER A 24 9.28 -17.92 -0.77
C SER A 24 9.40 -17.25 -2.15
N VAL A 25 9.84 -16.01 -2.21
CA VAL A 25 10.15 -15.37 -3.51
C VAL A 25 11.23 -16.15 -4.25
N ASP A 26 12.25 -16.64 -3.54
CA ASP A 26 13.45 -17.25 -4.12
C ASP A 26 13.13 -18.58 -4.81
N ASP A 27 12.23 -19.38 -4.23
CA ASP A 27 11.74 -20.62 -4.84
C ASP A 27 10.49 -20.41 -5.71
N LYS A 28 10.11 -19.15 -5.96
CA LYS A 28 8.93 -18.73 -6.74
C LYS A 28 7.63 -19.31 -6.19
N TYR A 29 7.52 -19.31 -4.86
CA TYR A 29 6.42 -19.84 -4.06
C TYR A 29 6.16 -21.31 -4.39
N ASN A 30 7.15 -22.17 -4.12
CA ASN A 30 7.17 -23.59 -4.47
C ASN A 30 7.00 -23.86 -5.98
N ASN A 31 7.66 -23.06 -6.83
CA ASN A 31 7.52 -23.08 -8.28
C ASN A 31 6.07 -22.88 -8.79
N THR A 32 5.20 -22.29 -7.98
CA THR A 32 3.86 -21.89 -8.42
C THR A 32 3.94 -20.88 -9.56
N PHE A 33 4.93 -19.98 -9.51
CA PHE A 33 5.21 -19.03 -10.58
C PHE A 33 6.46 -19.44 -11.37
N SER A 34 6.46 -19.15 -12.67
CA SER A 34 7.62 -19.35 -13.54
C SER A 34 8.76 -18.38 -13.19
N SER A 35 8.42 -17.16 -12.78
CA SER A 35 9.34 -16.14 -12.29
C SER A 35 8.64 -15.17 -11.33
N VAL A 36 9.41 -14.53 -10.46
CA VAL A 36 8.95 -13.43 -9.59
C VAL A 36 10.00 -12.32 -9.68
N THR A 37 9.57 -11.09 -9.96
CA THR A 37 10.47 -9.93 -10.09
C THR A 37 9.90 -8.69 -9.40
N PHE A 38 10.78 -7.72 -9.18
CA PHE A 38 10.46 -6.39 -8.66
C PHE A 38 10.58 -5.34 -9.77
N SER A 39 9.49 -4.62 -10.04
CA SER A 39 9.44 -3.59 -11.09
C SER A 39 9.92 -2.22 -10.61
N GLY A 40 10.02 -2.02 -9.30
CA GLY A 40 10.44 -0.76 -8.66
C GLY A 40 9.29 0.18 -8.29
N GLY A 41 8.03 -0.17 -8.58
CA GLY A 41 6.90 0.68 -8.19
C GLY A 41 5.54 0.15 -8.60
N HIS A 42 4.50 0.75 -8.04
CA HIS A 42 3.11 0.31 -8.25
C HIS A 42 2.60 0.60 -9.65
N GLU A 43 2.96 1.77 -10.19
CA GLU A 43 2.63 2.18 -11.54
C GLU A 43 3.38 1.31 -12.57
N GLN A 44 4.63 0.96 -12.31
CA GLN A 44 5.47 0.08 -13.13
C GLN A 44 4.93 -1.35 -13.16
N ASP A 45 4.45 -1.86 -12.03
CA ASP A 45 3.80 -3.17 -11.93
C ASP A 45 2.54 -3.23 -12.82
N ILE A 46 1.70 -2.19 -12.79
CA ILE A 46 0.50 -2.12 -13.63
C ILE A 46 0.86 -1.98 -15.12
N LEU A 47 1.82 -1.11 -15.46
CA LEU A 47 2.27 -0.92 -16.84
C LEU A 47 2.90 -2.20 -17.41
N GLY A 48 3.63 -2.96 -16.59
CA GLY A 48 4.20 -4.24 -17.00
C GLY A 48 3.12 -5.28 -17.34
N VAL A 49 2.01 -5.31 -16.61
CA VAL A 49 0.85 -6.15 -16.98
C VAL A 49 0.20 -5.68 -18.27
N LEU A 50 -0.04 -4.37 -18.41
CA LEU A 50 -0.63 -3.80 -19.63
C LEU A 50 0.22 -4.08 -20.88
N ASN A 51 1.54 -4.07 -20.73
CA ASN A 51 2.49 -4.31 -21.82
C ASN A 51 2.81 -5.80 -22.03
N ASN A 52 2.07 -6.72 -21.39
CA ASN A 52 2.30 -8.18 -21.44
C ASN A 52 3.72 -8.59 -21.03
N GLN A 53 4.38 -7.80 -20.17
CA GLN A 53 5.68 -8.14 -19.60
C GLN A 53 5.50 -9.05 -18.37
N PHE A 54 4.38 -8.91 -17.66
CA PHE A 54 4.03 -9.71 -16.49
C PHE A 54 2.62 -10.28 -16.65
N ASP A 55 2.43 -11.54 -16.28
CA ASP A 55 1.09 -12.18 -16.27
C ASP A 55 0.19 -11.66 -15.12
N GLY A 56 0.81 -11.06 -14.09
CA GLY A 56 0.13 -10.50 -12.94
C GLY A 56 1.07 -9.63 -12.11
N ALA A 57 0.49 -8.68 -11.40
CA ALA A 57 1.22 -7.73 -10.57
C ALA A 57 0.45 -7.37 -9.31
N VAL A 58 1.15 -6.75 -8.36
CA VAL A 58 0.56 -6.32 -7.09
C VAL A 58 0.60 -4.81 -7.01
N THR A 59 -0.53 -4.21 -6.65
CA THR A 59 -0.61 -2.76 -6.47
C THR A 59 -1.47 -2.37 -5.28
N TRP A 60 -1.68 -1.08 -5.07
CA TRP A 60 -2.52 -0.54 -4.00
C TRP A 60 -3.67 0.31 -4.55
N THR A 61 -4.79 0.27 -3.83
CA THR A 61 -5.96 1.11 -4.04
C THR A 61 -6.75 1.18 -2.73
N SER A 62 -7.50 2.26 -2.51
CA SER A 62 -8.42 2.36 -1.38
C SER A 62 -9.59 1.39 -1.46
N LEU A 63 -9.91 0.87 -2.65
CA LEU A 63 -11.15 0.13 -2.94
C LEU A 63 -12.43 0.93 -2.62
N VAL A 64 -12.32 2.25 -2.46
CA VAL A 64 -13.44 3.16 -2.22
C VAL A 64 -13.77 3.92 -3.51
N GLY A 65 -15.06 4.04 -3.84
CA GLY A 65 -15.52 4.71 -5.06
C GLY A 65 -15.75 3.75 -6.23
N ASP A 66 -15.83 4.31 -7.44
CA ASP A 66 -16.15 3.56 -8.65
C ASP A 66 -14.97 2.71 -9.14
N TYR A 67 -15.28 1.48 -9.53
CA TYR A 67 -14.30 0.53 -10.06
C TYR A 67 -13.69 1.02 -11.38
N ASN A 68 -14.53 1.49 -12.31
CA ASN A 68 -14.10 1.85 -13.66
C ASN A 68 -13.26 3.13 -13.67
N SER A 69 -13.46 4.03 -12.71
CA SER A 69 -12.63 5.21 -12.50
C SER A 69 -11.32 4.93 -11.73
N GLY A 70 -11.04 3.67 -11.39
CA GLY A 70 -9.84 3.28 -10.65
C GLY A 70 -9.83 3.70 -9.18
N TYR A 71 -11.01 3.82 -8.56
CA TYR A 71 -11.24 4.21 -7.16
C TYR A 71 -10.80 5.65 -6.81
N THR A 72 -11.18 6.14 -5.63
CA THR A 72 -10.90 7.50 -5.17
C THR A 72 -9.41 7.76 -4.96
N SER A 73 -8.66 6.75 -4.51
CA SER A 73 -7.22 6.85 -4.33
C SER A 73 -6.54 5.50 -4.59
N GLY A 74 -5.35 5.54 -5.20
CA GLY A 74 -4.66 4.32 -5.61
C GLY A 74 -3.82 4.52 -6.85
N ALA A 75 -3.04 3.50 -7.19
CA ALA A 75 -2.24 3.48 -8.41
C ALA A 75 -3.12 3.46 -9.67
N PHE A 76 -4.29 2.81 -9.63
CA PHE A 76 -5.22 2.77 -10.76
C PHE A 76 -5.72 4.17 -11.16
N GLY A 77 -6.35 4.90 -10.22
CA GLY A 77 -6.81 6.27 -10.47
C GLY A 77 -5.68 7.24 -10.84
N ARG A 78 -4.45 7.02 -10.32
CA ARG A 78 -3.27 7.80 -10.74
C ARG A 78 -2.93 7.57 -12.20
N LEU A 79 -2.82 6.32 -12.65
CA LEU A 79 -2.52 5.99 -14.04
C LEU A 79 -3.62 6.45 -15.00
N ILE A 80 -4.90 6.34 -14.61
CA ILE A 80 -6.02 6.88 -15.41
C ILE A 80 -5.84 8.39 -15.65
N ARG A 81 -5.42 9.15 -14.64
CA ARG A 81 -5.10 10.58 -14.78
C ARG A 81 -3.82 10.86 -15.58
N MET A 82 -2.94 9.88 -15.73
CA MET A 82 -1.72 9.94 -16.54
C MET A 82 -1.92 9.36 -17.95
N ASP A 83 -3.10 9.56 -18.53
CA ASP A 83 -3.42 9.17 -19.91
C ASP A 83 -3.64 7.65 -20.14
N HIS A 84 -4.06 6.91 -19.11
CA HIS A 84 -4.54 5.52 -19.25
C HIS A 84 -6.05 5.39 -18.92
N PRO A 85 -6.96 6.07 -19.66
CA PRO A 85 -8.38 6.15 -19.30
C PRO A 85 -9.12 4.80 -19.33
N ASP A 86 -8.66 3.85 -20.14
CA ASP A 86 -9.26 2.51 -20.27
C ASP A 86 -8.59 1.44 -19.39
N LEU A 87 -7.72 1.84 -18.46
CA LEU A 87 -6.95 0.92 -17.60
C LEU A 87 -7.82 -0.20 -17.02
N MET A 88 -8.93 0.16 -16.39
CA MET A 88 -9.79 -0.80 -15.68
C MET A 88 -10.56 -1.76 -16.60
N LYS A 89 -10.58 -1.50 -17.90
CA LYS A 89 -11.13 -2.43 -18.92
C LYS A 89 -10.08 -3.41 -19.42
N GLN A 90 -8.80 -3.09 -19.26
CA GLN A 90 -7.67 -3.87 -19.77
C GLN A 90 -7.06 -4.80 -18.72
N ILE A 91 -7.32 -4.53 -17.43
CA ILE A 91 -6.86 -5.37 -16.32
C ILE A 91 -8.04 -5.93 -15.51
N ARG A 92 -7.76 -6.93 -14.68
CA ARG A 92 -8.72 -7.47 -13.73
C ARG A 92 -8.08 -7.67 -12.37
N ILE A 93 -8.79 -7.26 -11.31
CA ILE A 93 -8.41 -7.56 -9.93
C ILE A 93 -8.82 -9.01 -9.63
N ILE A 94 -7.85 -9.88 -9.39
CA ILE A 94 -8.09 -11.32 -9.12
C ILE A 94 -7.96 -11.70 -7.64
N TRP A 95 -7.39 -10.81 -6.84
CA TRP A 95 -7.16 -11.01 -5.41
C TRP A 95 -7.11 -9.67 -4.68
N GLN A 96 -7.52 -9.66 -3.42
CA GLN A 96 -7.46 -8.51 -2.52
C GLN A 96 -6.92 -8.96 -1.16
N SER A 97 -6.07 -8.14 -0.55
CA SER A 97 -5.61 -8.37 0.82
C SER A 97 -6.69 -7.98 1.83
N PRO A 98 -6.57 -8.42 3.10
CA PRO A 98 -7.23 -7.74 4.20
C PRO A 98 -6.89 -6.24 4.21
N LEU A 99 -7.73 -5.44 4.86
CA LEU A 99 -7.53 -4.00 4.98
C LEU A 99 -6.16 -3.69 5.60
N ILE A 100 -5.39 -2.85 4.92
CA ILE A 100 -4.09 -2.37 5.39
C ILE A 100 -4.31 -0.96 5.93
N PRO A 101 -3.98 -0.67 7.21
CA PRO A 101 -4.05 0.69 7.71
C PRO A 101 -3.09 1.60 6.93
N ASN A 102 -3.56 2.80 6.59
CA ASN A 102 -2.73 3.82 5.96
C ASN A 102 -1.55 4.23 6.87
N GLY A 103 -0.54 4.88 6.29
CA GLY A 103 0.64 5.33 7.02
C GLY A 103 0.28 6.22 8.22
N PRO A 104 0.85 5.96 9.41
CA PRO A 104 0.59 6.78 10.58
C PRO A 104 1.33 8.12 10.52
N VAL A 105 0.73 9.17 11.09
CA VAL A 105 1.48 10.36 11.47
C VAL A 105 2.14 10.11 12.82
N LEU A 106 3.48 10.09 12.85
CA LEU A 106 4.24 9.82 14.06
C LEU A 106 4.81 11.11 14.65
N VAL A 107 4.67 11.26 15.97
CA VAL A 107 5.27 12.36 16.73
C VAL A 107 6.32 11.77 17.68
N SER A 108 7.54 12.33 17.65
CA SER A 108 8.66 11.82 18.45
C SER A 108 8.37 11.88 19.95
N ASN A 109 8.70 10.78 20.65
CA ASN A 109 8.58 10.70 22.12
C ASN A 109 9.47 11.70 22.85
N LYS A 110 10.54 12.18 22.21
CA LYS A 110 11.50 13.15 22.78
C LYS A 110 10.92 14.56 22.91
N LEU A 111 9.78 14.85 22.28
CA LEU A 111 9.16 16.18 22.31
C LEU A 111 8.38 16.39 23.62
N PRO A 112 8.33 17.64 24.15
CA PRO A 112 7.53 17.98 25.33
C PRO A 112 6.06 17.60 25.16
N ALA A 113 5.41 17.18 26.24
CA ALA A 113 4.01 16.73 26.22
C ALA A 113 3.07 17.77 25.60
N ASP A 114 3.21 19.04 26.00
CA ASP A 114 2.39 20.14 25.50
C ASP A 114 2.56 20.36 23.99
N PHE A 115 3.77 20.19 23.48
CA PHE A 115 4.04 20.30 22.05
C PHE A 115 3.36 19.16 21.28
N LYS A 116 3.45 17.92 21.78
CA LYS A 116 2.79 16.76 21.18
C LYS A 116 1.27 16.96 21.13
N ALA A 117 0.67 17.44 22.21
CA ALA A 117 -0.76 17.75 22.26
C ALA A 117 -1.16 18.82 21.24
N LYS A 118 -0.36 19.89 21.10
CA LYS A 118 -0.60 20.95 20.10
C LYS A 118 -0.51 20.43 18.67
N VAL A 119 0.48 19.60 18.34
CA VAL A 119 0.62 18.99 17.01
C VAL A 119 -0.57 18.10 16.68
N VAL A 120 -0.94 17.20 17.58
CA VAL A 120 -2.11 16.31 17.37
C VAL A 120 -3.39 17.12 17.21
N SER A 121 -3.58 18.16 18.04
CA SER A 121 -4.75 19.03 17.94
C SER A 121 -4.77 19.81 16.62
N ALA A 122 -3.64 20.35 16.18
CA ALA A 122 -3.55 21.11 14.93
C ALA A 122 -3.92 20.25 13.72
N ILE A 123 -3.42 19.01 13.64
CA ILE A 123 -3.72 18.11 12.51
C ILE A 123 -5.20 17.69 12.53
N LYS A 124 -5.75 17.35 13.70
CA LYS A 124 -7.18 17.01 13.83
C LYS A 124 -8.09 18.19 13.50
N LYS A 125 -7.71 19.40 13.90
CA LYS A 125 -8.44 20.62 13.53
C LYS A 125 -8.37 20.88 12.04
N LEU A 126 -7.22 20.70 11.41
CA LEU A 126 -7.07 20.86 9.97
C LEU A 126 -8.01 19.93 9.19
N ASP A 127 -8.06 18.64 9.53
CA ASP A 127 -8.99 17.68 8.91
C ASP A 127 -10.46 18.12 9.05
N LYS A 128 -10.83 18.63 10.24
CA LYS A 128 -12.22 18.99 10.55
C LYS A 128 -12.65 20.36 10.01
N GLU A 129 -11.78 21.36 10.10
CA GLU A 129 -12.09 22.77 9.85
C GLU A 129 -11.68 23.23 8.44
N ASP A 130 -10.65 22.61 7.85
CA ASP A 130 -10.22 22.86 6.46
C ASP A 130 -9.79 21.55 5.78
N HIS A 131 -10.79 20.72 5.52
CA HIS A 131 -10.59 19.40 4.93
C HIS A 131 -9.94 19.46 3.53
N ALA A 132 -10.22 20.52 2.76
CA ALA A 132 -9.61 20.70 1.44
C ALA A 132 -8.09 20.91 1.54
N CYS A 133 -7.62 21.67 2.53
CA CYS A 133 -6.20 21.80 2.82
C CYS A 133 -5.61 20.49 3.38
N PHE A 134 -6.35 19.80 4.27
CA PHE A 134 -5.94 18.50 4.80
C PHE A 134 -5.69 17.47 3.70
N VAL A 135 -6.66 17.27 2.79
CA VAL A 135 -6.57 16.33 1.66
C VAL A 135 -5.35 16.60 0.79
N LYS A 136 -5.03 17.87 0.54
CA LYS A 136 -3.81 18.26 -0.19
C LYS A 136 -2.54 17.94 0.58
N ALA A 137 -2.55 18.15 1.90
CA ALA A 137 -1.39 17.89 2.76
C ALA A 137 -1.10 16.39 2.91
N VAL A 138 -2.14 15.54 2.99
CA VAL A 138 -1.98 14.08 3.16
C VAL A 138 -2.01 13.29 1.85
N GLY A 139 -2.32 13.95 0.73
CA GLY A 139 -2.25 13.36 -0.61
C GLY A 139 -3.41 12.43 -0.96
N GLY A 140 -4.62 12.70 -0.46
CA GLY A 140 -5.82 11.94 -0.80
C GLY A 140 -7.03 12.29 0.07
N GLU A 141 -8.22 11.88 -0.38
CA GLU A 141 -9.49 12.01 0.35
C GLU A 141 -9.51 11.05 1.54
N GLN A 142 -8.82 11.45 2.61
CA GLN A 142 -8.63 10.66 3.82
C GLN A 142 -9.05 11.47 5.03
N HIS A 143 -9.37 10.78 6.12
CA HIS A 143 -9.57 11.38 7.44
C HIS A 143 -8.52 10.86 8.41
N ILE A 144 -8.20 11.65 9.44
CA ILE A 144 -7.26 11.22 10.48
C ILE A 144 -7.99 10.64 11.70
N GLY A 145 -7.73 9.36 11.96
CA GLY A 145 -8.20 8.66 13.14
C GLY A 145 -7.16 8.62 14.26
N GLN A 146 -7.60 8.31 15.47
CA GLN A 146 -6.67 7.83 16.49
C GLN A 146 -6.23 6.42 16.11
N ALA A 147 -4.93 6.16 16.16
CA ALA A 147 -4.35 4.85 15.93
C ALA A 147 -3.50 4.43 17.13
N THR A 148 -3.36 3.12 17.28
CA THR A 148 -2.57 2.45 18.31
C THR A 148 -1.52 1.57 17.65
N VAL A 149 -0.53 1.12 18.44
CA VAL A 149 0.46 0.16 17.93
C VAL A 149 -0.21 -1.16 17.51
N ALA A 150 -1.31 -1.55 18.17
CA ALA A 150 -2.04 -2.77 17.86
C ALA A 150 -2.59 -2.76 16.42
N ASP A 151 -3.02 -1.61 15.91
CA ASP A 151 -3.53 -1.47 14.55
C ASP A 151 -2.45 -1.79 13.49
N TYR A 152 -1.18 -1.59 13.82
CA TYR A 152 -0.03 -1.86 12.95
C TYR A 152 0.71 -3.15 13.30
N GLN A 153 0.24 -3.91 14.31
CA GLN A 153 0.99 -5.05 14.86
C GLN A 153 1.32 -6.09 13.80
N ASN A 154 0.36 -6.42 12.92
CA ASN A 154 0.60 -7.35 11.82
C ASN A 154 1.73 -6.89 10.88
N ILE A 155 1.77 -5.59 10.54
CA ILE A 155 2.81 -4.99 9.69
C ILE A 155 4.17 -5.03 10.39
N ILE A 156 4.19 -4.70 11.69
CA ILE A 156 5.40 -4.74 12.52
C ILE A 156 5.98 -6.15 12.54
N ASP A 157 5.14 -7.16 12.76
CA ASP A 157 5.57 -8.55 12.84
C ASP A 157 6.08 -9.07 11.50
N MET A 158 5.40 -8.76 10.39
CA MET A 158 5.89 -9.08 9.05
C MET A 158 7.24 -8.44 8.73
N LYS A 159 7.43 -7.15 9.05
CA LYS A 159 8.73 -6.47 8.86
C LYS A 159 9.82 -7.11 9.73
N ARG A 160 9.51 -7.48 10.97
CA ARG A 160 10.47 -8.17 11.87
C ARG A 160 10.88 -9.52 11.31
N ASP A 161 9.93 -10.30 10.81
CA ASP A 161 10.22 -11.62 10.24
C ASP A 161 11.03 -11.52 8.94
N LEU A 162 10.74 -10.52 8.10
CA LEU A 162 11.55 -10.24 6.92
C LEU A 162 13.00 -9.92 7.31
N MET A 163 13.22 -9.05 8.30
CA MET A 163 14.57 -8.69 8.76
C MET A 163 15.35 -9.86 9.37
N LYS A 164 14.67 -10.85 9.97
CA LYS A 164 15.33 -12.07 10.45
C LYS A 164 15.81 -12.95 9.29
N GLY A 165 15.01 -13.04 8.22
CA GLY A 165 15.36 -13.83 7.02
C GLY A 165 16.52 -13.24 6.21
N SER A 166 16.69 -11.92 6.19
CA SER A 166 17.79 -11.25 5.46
C SER A 166 19.16 -11.30 6.17
N ARG A 167 19.25 -11.91 7.35
CA ARG A 167 20.50 -12.07 8.12
C ARG A 167 21.09 -13.49 8.06
N GLY A 168 20.54 -14.35 7.19
CA GLY A 168 21.02 -15.71 6.94
C GLY A 168 22.00 -15.79 5.78
#